data_AF-A0A8S3KHZ1-F1
#
_entry.id   AF-A0A8S3KHZ1-F1
#
_cell.length_a   1.000
_cell.length_b   1.000
_cell.length_c   1.000
_cell.angle_alpha   90.00
_cell.angle_beta   90.00
_cell.angle_gamma   90.00
#
_symmetry.space_group_name_H-M   'P 1'
#
loop_
_entity.id
_entity.type
_entity.pdbx_description
1 polymer ?
#
loop_
_entity_poly.entity_id
_entity_poly.type
_entity_poly.pdbx_seq_one_letter_code
_entity_poly.pdbx_strand_id
1 'polypeptide(L)'
;GGFKVTYQDQIIYNTWLAREAHARDLSIGLKNDLDQVPDLVSHFDWAINEQCFVYNECDTLQPFIKANKAVFNCEYATHRNCLKAVQSKMSSIQATLALDGKNMKMCNAQGQLVPF
;
A
#
# COMPACT_ATOMS: atom_id res chain seq x y z
N GLY A 1 4.89 -13.26 25.07
CA GLY A 1 3.90 -12.34 25.65
C GLY A 1 3.72 -11.17 24.70
N GLY A 2 2.51 -10.67 24.56
CA GLY A 2 2.16 -9.50 23.75
C GLY A 2 0.79 -8.97 24.19
N PHE A 3 0.43 -7.77 23.74
CA PHE A 3 -0.91 -7.22 23.98
C PHE A 3 -1.96 -7.96 23.14
N LYS A 4 -3.15 -8.16 23.69
CA LYS A 4 -4.28 -8.75 22.96
C LYS A 4 -4.96 -7.67 22.11
N VAL A 5 -4.31 -7.30 21.00
CA VAL A 5 -4.90 -6.41 19.99
C VAL A 5 -5.86 -7.21 19.13
N THR A 6 -7.08 -6.73 18.98
CA THR A 6 -8.14 -7.37 18.19
C THR A 6 -8.33 -6.70 16.84
N TYR A 7 -9.05 -7.37 15.94
CA TYR A 7 -9.53 -6.80 14.68
C TYR A 7 -10.23 -5.44 14.92
N GLN A 8 -11.10 -5.38 15.92
CA GLN A 8 -11.87 -4.17 16.21
C GLN A 8 -11.00 -3.03 16.76
N ASP A 9 -9.95 -3.34 17.53
CA ASP A 9 -9.02 -2.32 18.03
C ASP A 9 -8.32 -1.62 16.86
N GLN A 10 -7.91 -2.40 15.85
CA GLN A 10 -7.29 -1.87 14.63
C GLN A 10 -8.26 -0.99 13.84
N ILE A 11 -9.52 -1.41 13.67
CA ILE A 11 -10.56 -0.59 13.01
C ILE A 11 -10.78 0.74 13.75
N ILE A 12 -10.89 0.69 15.08
CA ILE A 12 -11.10 1.89 15.91
C ILE A 12 -9.91 2.84 15.75
N TYR A 13 -8.69 2.33 15.89
CA TYR A 13 -7.48 3.13 15.80
C TYR A 13 -7.30 3.75 14.41
N ASN A 14 -7.41 2.95 13.34
CA ASN A 14 -7.25 3.40 11.97
C ASN A 14 -8.30 4.44 11.58
N THR A 15 -9.56 4.24 11.96
CA THR A 15 -10.64 5.19 11.69
C THR A 15 -10.44 6.50 12.45
N TRP A 16 -10.03 6.43 13.72
CA TRP A 16 -9.69 7.63 14.49
C TRP A 16 -8.53 8.39 13.85
N LEU A 17 -7.44 7.69 13.48
CA LEU A 17 -6.27 8.29 12.87
C LEU A 17 -6.60 8.99 11.54
N ALA A 18 -7.42 8.37 10.70
CA ALA A 18 -7.87 8.98 9.45
C ALA A 18 -8.69 10.26 9.69
N ARG A 19 -9.62 10.24 10.66
CA ARG A 19 -10.38 11.44 11.04
C ARG A 19 -9.48 12.56 11.55
N GLU A 20 -8.46 12.26 12.35
CA GLU A 20 -7.52 13.25 12.86
C GLU A 20 -6.67 13.88 11.74
N ALA A 21 -6.25 13.08 10.75
CA ALA A 21 -5.53 13.58 9.58
C ALA A 21 -6.43 14.54 8.76
N HIS A 22 -7.64 14.10 8.42
CA HIS A 22 -8.59 14.92 7.66
C HIS A 22 -9.01 16.19 8.39
N ALA A 23 -9.15 16.17 9.72
CA ALA A 23 -9.44 17.37 10.53
C ALA A 23 -8.32 18.42 10.50
N ARG A 24 -7.13 18.06 9.99
CA ARG A 24 -5.97 18.94 9.82
C ARG A 24 -5.65 19.19 8.35
N ASP A 25 -6.59 18.91 7.46
CA ASP A 25 -6.43 19.01 6.00
C ASP A 25 -5.25 18.18 5.47
N LEU A 26 -4.91 17.08 6.16
CA LEU A 26 -3.86 16.14 5.73
C LEU A 26 -4.48 14.91 5.05
N SER A 27 -3.83 14.46 3.99
CA SER A 27 -4.14 13.16 3.39
C SER A 27 -3.53 12.02 4.22
N ILE A 28 -4.16 10.84 4.18
CA ILE A 28 -3.71 9.65 4.89
C ILE A 28 -3.81 8.38 4.03
N GLY A 29 -2.81 7.50 4.18
CA GLY A 29 -2.76 6.20 3.52
C GLY A 29 -2.86 5.02 4.49
N LEU A 30 -3.56 3.96 4.09
CA LEU A 30 -3.57 2.69 4.83
C LEU A 30 -2.29 1.93 4.50
N LYS A 31 -1.51 1.57 5.53
CA LYS A 31 -0.30 0.75 5.38
C LYS A 31 -0.63 -0.72 5.60
N ASN A 32 -0.47 -1.55 4.59
CA ASN A 32 -0.79 -2.99 4.64
C ASN A 32 -2.23 -3.23 5.15
N ASP A 33 -2.41 -4.05 6.19
CA ASP A 33 -3.70 -4.33 6.85
C ASP A 33 -4.78 -4.85 5.88
N LEU A 34 -4.35 -5.79 5.03
CA LEU A 34 -5.09 -6.22 3.85
C LEU A 34 -6.44 -6.86 4.18
N ASP A 35 -6.52 -7.58 5.29
CA ASP A 35 -7.75 -8.23 5.75
C ASP A 35 -8.83 -7.21 6.13
N GLN A 36 -8.45 -5.99 6.52
CA GLN A 36 -9.37 -4.92 6.94
C GLN A 36 -9.69 -3.91 5.84
N VAL A 37 -9.11 -4.06 4.64
CA VAL A 37 -9.35 -3.16 3.51
C VAL A 37 -10.85 -2.95 3.24
N PRO A 38 -11.73 -3.97 3.24
CA PRO A 38 -13.16 -3.77 3.00
C PRO A 38 -13.84 -2.80 3.98
N ASP A 39 -13.39 -2.78 5.24
CA ASP A 39 -13.93 -1.92 6.29
C ASP A 39 -13.26 -0.54 6.35
N LEU A 40 -12.02 -0.43 5.87
CA LEU A 40 -11.20 0.79 6.00
C LEU A 40 -11.11 1.62 4.73
N VAL A 41 -11.40 1.06 3.55
CA VAL A 41 -11.20 1.73 2.25
C VAL A 41 -11.93 3.07 2.16
N SER A 42 -13.08 3.25 2.81
CA SER A 42 -13.83 4.52 2.81
C SER A 42 -13.16 5.62 3.66
N HIS A 43 -12.29 5.25 4.60
CA HIS A 43 -11.66 6.17 5.54
C HIS A 43 -10.31 6.72 5.08
N PHE A 44 -9.58 6.01 4.23
CA PHE A 44 -8.25 6.40 3.75
C PHE A 44 -8.28 6.95 2.33
N ASP A 45 -7.31 7.79 1.96
CA ASP A 45 -7.26 8.43 0.64
C ASP A 45 -6.49 7.60 -0.39
N TRP A 46 -5.58 6.77 0.09
CA TRP A 46 -4.74 5.87 -0.70
C TRP A 46 -4.29 4.68 0.15
N ALA A 47 -3.63 3.71 -0.46
CA ALA A 47 -2.99 2.60 0.25
C ALA A 47 -1.50 2.56 -0.08
N ILE A 48 -0.69 2.12 0.88
CA ILE A 48 0.69 1.72 0.67
C ILE A 48 0.89 0.29 1.17
N ASN A 49 1.46 -0.55 0.32
CA ASN A 49 1.68 -1.95 0.64
C ASN A 49 3.13 -2.36 0.40
N GLU A 50 3.60 -3.34 1.16
CA GLU A 50 4.89 -4.00 0.95
C GLU A 50 4.68 -5.40 0.42
N GLN A 51 5.42 -5.75 -0.64
CA GLN A 51 5.62 -7.13 -1.07
C GLN A 51 4.36 -7.90 -1.53
N CYS A 52 3.32 -7.21 -2.02
CA CYS A 52 2.11 -7.93 -2.43
C CYS A 52 2.37 -8.92 -3.57
N PHE A 53 3.38 -8.68 -4.41
CA PHE A 53 3.72 -9.62 -5.49
C PHE A 53 4.41 -10.87 -4.95
N VAL A 54 5.27 -10.72 -3.93
CA VAL A 54 5.94 -11.84 -3.26
C VAL A 54 4.93 -12.74 -2.56
N TYR A 55 3.95 -12.15 -1.87
CA TYR A 55 2.94 -12.90 -1.12
C TYR A 55 1.66 -13.21 -1.91
N ASN A 56 1.59 -12.79 -3.18
CA ASN A 56 0.44 -12.97 -4.06
C ASN A 56 -0.89 -12.43 -3.44
N GLU A 57 -0.82 -11.26 -2.83
CA GLU A 57 -1.91 -10.63 -2.08
C GLU A 57 -2.37 -9.29 -2.69
N CYS A 58 -1.84 -8.90 -3.86
CA CYS A 58 -2.17 -7.60 -4.48
C CYS A 58 -3.65 -7.41 -4.79
N ASP A 59 -4.40 -8.51 -4.98
CA ASP A 59 -5.83 -8.44 -5.31
C ASP A 59 -6.68 -7.91 -4.15
N THR A 60 -6.19 -8.04 -2.91
CA THR A 60 -6.83 -7.47 -1.71
C THR A 60 -6.88 -5.94 -1.73
N LEU A 61 -6.01 -5.28 -2.52
CA LEU A 61 -5.94 -3.83 -2.68
C LEU A 61 -6.86 -3.30 -3.80
N GLN A 62 -7.50 -4.17 -4.58
CA GLN A 62 -8.43 -3.76 -5.63
C GLN A 62 -9.59 -2.86 -5.16
N PRO A 63 -10.10 -2.94 -3.92
CA PRO A 63 -11.09 -1.98 -3.42
C PRO A 63 -10.62 -0.53 -3.51
N PHE A 64 -9.35 -0.22 -3.23
CA PHE A 64 -8.80 1.13 -3.40
C PHE A 64 -8.81 1.56 -4.86
N ILE A 65 -8.34 0.70 -5.77
CA ILE A 65 -8.33 0.97 -7.22
C ILE A 65 -9.75 1.19 -7.76
N LYS A 66 -10.71 0.35 -7.36
CA LYS A 66 -12.12 0.47 -7.75
C LYS A 66 -12.78 1.74 -7.21
N ALA A 67 -12.34 2.21 -6.04
CA ALA A 67 -12.74 3.49 -5.45
C ALA A 67 -11.99 4.70 -6.06
N ASN A 68 -11.20 4.49 -7.13
CA ASN A 68 -10.36 5.50 -7.77
C ASN A 68 -9.32 6.13 -6.82
N LYS A 69 -8.80 5.34 -5.88
CA LYS A 69 -7.77 5.71 -4.91
C LYS A 69 -6.43 5.10 -5.32
N ALA A 70 -5.36 5.85 -5.11
CA ALA A 70 -4.01 5.40 -5.45
C ALA A 70 -3.59 4.22 -4.56
N VAL A 71 -2.80 3.31 -5.14
CA VAL A 71 -2.13 2.23 -4.40
C VAL A 71 -0.64 2.29 -4.72
N PHE A 72 0.16 2.52 -3.70
CA PHE A 72 1.62 2.49 -3.76
C PHE A 72 2.12 1.13 -3.28
N ASN A 73 2.99 0.46 -4.03
CA ASN A 73 3.56 -0.82 -3.63
C ASN A 73 5.08 -0.76 -3.60
N CYS A 74 5.70 -1.35 -2.58
CA CYS A 74 7.14 -1.45 -2.45
C CYS A 74 7.58 -2.92 -2.41
N GLU A 75 8.49 -3.29 -3.31
CA GLU A 75 9.12 -4.62 -3.34
C GLU A 75 10.58 -4.54 -2.88
N TYR A 76 10.99 -5.43 -1.97
CA TYR A 76 12.36 -5.45 -1.41
C TYR A 76 13.30 -6.48 -2.07
N ALA A 77 12.80 -7.29 -2.99
CA ALA A 77 13.52 -8.38 -3.65
C ALA A 77 13.38 -8.33 -5.19
N THR A 78 13.93 -9.32 -5.88
CA THR A 78 13.85 -9.45 -7.35
C THR A 78 12.46 -9.85 -7.88
N HIS A 79 11.51 -10.21 -7.01
CA HIS A 79 10.12 -10.57 -7.35
C HIS A 79 9.26 -9.34 -7.71
N ARG A 80 9.86 -8.39 -8.42
CA ARG A 80 9.20 -7.23 -9.00
C ARG A 80 8.44 -7.65 -10.26
N ASN A 81 7.21 -7.20 -10.41
CA ASN A 81 6.42 -7.42 -11.61
C ASN A 81 5.84 -6.10 -12.13
N CYS A 82 6.68 -5.32 -12.82
CA CYS A 82 6.27 -4.01 -13.34
C CYS A 82 5.14 -4.10 -14.38
N LEU A 83 5.06 -5.17 -15.16
CA LEU A 83 3.94 -5.40 -16.07
C LEU A 83 2.64 -5.59 -15.28
N LYS A 84 2.64 -6.44 -14.25
CA LYS A 84 1.47 -6.65 -13.39
C LYS A 84 1.12 -5.38 -12.61
N ALA A 85 2.10 -4.61 -12.14
CA ALA A 85 1.86 -3.31 -11.48
C ALA A 85 1.08 -2.35 -12.39
N VAL A 86 1.50 -2.19 -13.64
CA VAL A 86 0.81 -1.36 -14.63
C VAL A 86 -0.60 -1.90 -14.90
N GLN A 87 -0.74 -3.20 -15.10
CA GLN A 87 -2.05 -3.86 -15.33
C GLN A 87 -3.02 -3.68 -14.15
N SER A 88 -2.52 -3.78 -12.92
CA SER A 88 -3.27 -3.59 -11.68
C SER A 88 -3.46 -2.12 -11.31
N LYS A 89 -2.96 -1.17 -12.12
CA LYS A 89 -3.01 0.29 -11.89
C LYS A 89 -2.34 0.73 -10.58
N MET A 90 -1.26 0.05 -10.20
CA MET A 90 -0.51 0.32 -8.98
C MET A 90 0.80 1.05 -9.29
N SER A 91 1.14 2.05 -8.48
CA SER A 91 2.44 2.72 -8.52
C SER A 91 3.44 1.89 -7.72
N SER A 92 4.34 1.18 -8.40
CA SER A 92 5.27 0.25 -7.75
C SER A 92 6.73 0.70 -7.80
N ILE A 93 7.42 0.52 -6.69
CA ILE A 93 8.87 0.71 -6.57
C ILE A 93 9.55 -0.58 -6.16
N GLN A 94 10.84 -0.67 -6.46
CA GLN A 94 11.75 -1.56 -5.78
C GLN A 94 12.69 -0.74 -4.90
N ALA A 95 12.87 -1.17 -3.65
CA ALA A 95 13.79 -0.54 -2.71
C ALA A 95 14.62 -1.59 -1.96
N THR A 96 15.60 -1.14 -1.19
CA THR A 96 16.22 -1.95 -0.14
C THR A 96 15.29 -1.95 1.08
N LEU A 97 15.39 -2.98 1.94
CA LEU A 97 14.62 -3.03 3.19
C LEU A 97 14.94 -1.84 4.12
N ALA A 98 16.14 -1.26 4.00
CA ALA A 98 16.55 -0.09 4.77
C ALA A 98 15.79 1.19 4.38
N LEU A 99 15.14 1.22 3.20
CA LEU A 99 14.43 2.40 2.68
C LEU A 99 15.30 3.67 2.67
N ASP A 100 16.60 3.52 2.41
CA ASP A 100 17.60 4.60 2.47
C ASP A 100 17.80 5.32 1.13
N GLY A 101 16.90 5.09 0.17
CA GLY A 101 16.95 5.64 -1.19
C GLY A 101 18.01 4.99 -2.10
N LYS A 102 18.92 4.17 -1.57
CA LYS A 102 19.94 3.52 -2.39
C LYS A 102 19.33 2.39 -3.20
N ASN A 103 19.76 2.29 -4.46
CA ASN A 103 19.29 1.27 -5.41
C ASN A 103 17.76 1.25 -5.61
N MET A 104 17.08 2.37 -5.32
CA MET A 104 15.66 2.52 -5.56
C MET A 104 15.39 2.61 -7.06
N LYS A 105 14.33 1.94 -7.50
CA LYS A 105 13.89 1.89 -8.90
C LYS A 105 12.37 1.96 -8.94
N MET A 106 11.81 2.49 -10.02
CA MET A 106 10.35 2.55 -10.23
C MET A 106 9.92 1.70 -11.42
N CYS A 107 8.67 1.26 -11.40
CA CYS A 107 8.02 0.71 -12.58
C CYS A 107 7.44 1.85 -13.42
N ASN A 108 7.92 2.03 -14.65
CA ASN A 108 7.38 3.02 -15.57
C ASN A 108 6.07 2.53 -16.24
N ALA A 109 5.41 3.41 -16.99
CA ALA A 109 4.16 3.11 -17.69
C ALA A 109 4.31 2.01 -18.78
N GLN A 110 5.53 1.75 -19.25
CA GLN A 110 5.84 0.66 -20.18
C GLN A 110 6.07 -0.69 -19.48
N GLY A 111 5.89 -0.76 -18.16
CA GLY A 111 6.09 -1.98 -17.38
C GLY A 111 7.56 -2.36 -17.23
N GLN A 112 8.47 -1.39 -17.34
CA GLN A 112 9.91 -1.58 -17.18
C GLN A 112 10.36 -1.05 -15.82
N LEU A 113 11.37 -1.71 -15.24
CA LEU A 113 12.03 -1.22 -14.05
C LEU A 113 13.13 -0.23 -14.45
N VAL A 114 12.97 1.02 -14.04
CA VAL A 114 13.88 2.13 -14.36
C VAL A 114 14.44 2.77 -13.09
N PRO A 115 15.60 3.44 -13.14
CA PRO A 115 16.08 4.25 -12.02
C PRO A 115 15.03 5.25 -11.54
N PHE A 116 15.07 5.56 -10.24
CA PHE A 116 14.23 6.60 -9.66
C PHE A 116 14.71 8.00 -10.07
#